data_AF-A0A6A4GCT2-F1
#
_entry.id   AF-A0A6A4GCT2-F1
#
_cell.length_a   1.000
_cell.length_b   1.000
_cell.length_c   1.000
_cell.angle_alpha   90.00
_cell.angle_beta   90.00
_cell.angle_gamma   90.00
#
_symmetry.space_group_name_H-M   'P 1'
#
loop_
_entity.id
_entity.type
_entity.pdbx_description
1 polymer ?
#
loop_
_entity_poly.entity_id
_entity_poly.type
_entity_poly.pdbx_seq_one_letter_code
_entity_poly.pdbx_strand_id
1 'polypeptide(L)' 'FLMHTDFFNPHRITHRGPTQSLGIISCANLALDTSIGYLPEYLFFGSIIPGPQKPNYNEMDHFI' A
#
# COMPACT_ATOMS: atom_id res chain seq x y z
N PHE A 1 -0.37 -6.49 -18.12
CA PHE A 1 -0.68 -6.56 -16.67
C PHE A 1 -1.21 -5.22 -16.22
N LEU A 2 -2.10 -5.19 -15.23
CA LEU A 2 -2.56 -3.97 -14.56
C LEU A 2 -1.85 -3.86 -13.22
N MET A 3 -1.21 -2.74 -12.93
CA MET A 3 -0.62 -2.49 -11.61
C MET A 3 -1.61 -1.70 -10.75
N HIS A 4 -1.77 -2.15 -9.52
CA HIS A 4 -2.60 -1.51 -8.50
C HIS A 4 -1.75 -1.19 -7.27
N THR A 5 -2.09 -0.08 -6.61
CA THR A 5 -1.50 0.30 -5.33
C THR A 5 -2.62 0.60 -4.35
N ASP A 6 -2.58 -0.04 -3.18
CA ASP A 6 -3.55 0.16 -2.12
C ASP A 6 -2.85 0.42 -0.79
N PHE A 7 -3.46 1.22 0.08
CA PHE A 7 -2.99 1.49 1.43
C PHE A 7 -4.05 1.09 2.45
N PHE A 8 -3.68 0.21 3.38
CA PHE A 8 -4.58 -0.24 4.44
C PHE A 8 -3.85 -0.32 5.78
N ASN A 9 -4.60 -0.26 6.88
CA ASN A 9 -4.06 -0.55 8.21
C ASN A 9 -4.26 -2.05 8.50
N PRO A 10 -3.20 -2.87 8.59
CA PRO A 10 -3.32 -4.30 8.86
C PRO A 10 -3.98 -4.59 10.22
N HIS A 11 -3.92 -3.64 11.16
CA HIS A 11 -4.55 -3.77 12.47
C HIS A 11 -6.05 -3.41 12.47
N ARG A 12 -6.60 -2.95 11.33
CA ARG A 12 -8.00 -2.47 11.20
C ARG A 12 -8.39 -1.37 12.19
N ILE A 13 -7.41 -0.67 12.76
CA ILE A 13 -7.65 0.42 13.71
C ILE A 13 -7.92 1.68 12.88
N THR A 14 -9.17 2.15 12.88
CA THR A 14 -9.59 3.39 12.21
C THR A 14 -9.06 4.66 12.90
N HIS A 15 -8.60 4.54 14.14
CA HIS A 15 -8.17 5.66 14.98
C HIS A 15 -6.68 6.00 14.91
N ARG A 16 -5.86 5.19 14.20
CA ARG A 16 -4.42 5.44 14.07
C ARG A 16 -4.12 6.03 12.69
N GLY A 17 -3.35 7.10 12.68
CA GLY A 17 -3.07 7.92 11.50
C GLY A 17 -2.19 7.22 10.44
N PRO A 18 -1.81 7.94 9.37
CA PRO A 18 -1.08 7.43 8.20
C PRO A 18 0.20 6.65 8.54
N THR A 19 0.81 6.90 9.69
CA THR A 19 2.05 6.26 10.15
C THR A 19 1.93 4.75 10.40
N GLN A 20 0.72 4.20 10.44
CA GLN A 20 0.49 2.75 10.58
C GLN A 20 -0.20 2.10 9.38
N SER A 21 -0.35 2.83 8.27
CA SER A 21 -0.78 2.21 7.02
C SER A 21 0.39 1.46 6.38
N LEU A 22 0.06 0.41 5.64
CA LEU A 22 0.96 -0.32 4.77
C LEU A 22 0.42 -0.18 3.35
N GLY A 23 1.27 0.24 2.43
CA GLY A 23 0.96 0.19 1.01
C GLY A 23 1.37 -1.16 0.42
N ILE A 24 0.62 -1.66 -0.54
CA ILE A 24 0.98 -2.83 -1.36
C ILE A 24 0.97 -2.46 -2.83
N ILE A 25 1.91 -3.00 -3.60
CA ILE A 25 1.86 -2.99 -5.05
C ILE A 25 1.53 -4.41 -5.52
N SER A 26 0.43 -4.56 -6.25
CA SER A 26 -0.01 -5.82 -6.82
C SER A 26 -0.27 -5.70 -8.32
N CYS A 27 -0.08 -6.79 -9.06
CA CYS A 27 -0.27 -6.82 -10.50
C CYS A 27 -1.30 -7.89 -10.88
N ALA A 28 -2.35 -7.49 -11.60
CA ALA A 28 -3.32 -8.40 -12.19
C ALA A 28 -2.90 -8.79 -13.62
N ASN A 29 -2.98 -10.10 -13.92
CA ASN A 29 -2.76 -10.60 -15.26
C ASN A 29 -4.04 -10.43 -16.11
N LEU A 30 -4.05 -9.41 -16.97
CA LEU A 30 -5.17 -9.11 -17.87
C LEU A 30 -5.39 -10.15 -18.98
N ALA A 31 -4.51 -11.14 -19.12
CA ALA A 31 -4.72 -12.26 -20.03
C ALA A 31 -5.62 -13.36 -19.42
N LEU A 32 -5.88 -13.34 -18.11
CA LEU A 32 -6.81 -14.25 -17.45
C LEU A 32 -8.26 -13.76 -17.63
N ASP A 33 -9.21 -14.68 -17.48
CA ASP A 33 -10.61 -14.32 -17.42
C ASP A 33 -10.89 -13.33 -16.28
N THR A 34 -11.77 -12.36 -16.53
CA THR A 34 -12.10 -11.31 -15.56
C THR A 34 -12.67 -11.83 -14.24
N SER A 35 -13.26 -13.04 -14.24
CA SER A 35 -13.77 -13.70 -13.03
C SER A 35 -12.66 -14.19 -12.09
N ILE A 36 -11.44 -14.40 -12.60
CA ILE A 36 -10.32 -14.95 -11.81
C ILE A 36 -9.12 -14.01 -11.72
N GLY A 37 -8.96 -13.06 -12.65
CA GLY A 37 -7.76 -12.21 -12.75
C GLY A 37 -7.51 -11.28 -11.56
N TYR A 38 -8.51 -11.09 -10.70
CA TYR A 38 -8.44 -10.29 -9.47
C TYR A 38 -8.51 -11.12 -8.18
N LEU A 39 -8.59 -12.45 -8.30
CA LEU A 39 -8.53 -13.32 -7.13
C LEU A 39 -7.11 -13.28 -6.53
N PRO A 40 -6.97 -13.29 -5.19
CA PRO A 40 -5.68 -13.14 -4.52
C PRO A 40 -4.60 -14.13 -4.98
N GLU A 41 -5.00 -15.36 -5.33
CA GLU A 41 -4.10 -16.44 -5.76
C GLU A 41 -3.47 -16.19 -7.14
N TYR A 42 -4.07 -15.31 -7.95
CA TYR A 42 -3.61 -14.97 -9.31
C TYR A 42 -3.01 -13.56 -9.39
N LEU A 43 -2.96 -12.82 -8.28
CA LEU A 43 -2.27 -11.54 -8.20
C LEU A 43 -0.78 -11.77 -7.97
N PHE A 44 0.04 -11.09 -8.76
CA PHE A 44 1.47 -11.03 -8.50
C PHE A 44 1.75 -9.95 -7.45
N PHE A 45 2.44 -10.32 -6.38
CA PHE A 45 2.89 -9.37 -5.35
C PHE A 45 4.19 -8.70 -5.78
N GLY A 46 4.15 -7.38 -5.97
CA GLY A 46 5.29 -6.59 -6.41
C GLY A 46 6.16 -6.10 -5.25
N SER A 47 5.57 -5.37 -4.31
CA SER A 47 6.29 -4.89 -3.12
C SER A 47 5.36 -4.38 -2.02
N ILE A 48 5.97 -4.07 -0.87
CA ILE A 48 5.38 -3.30 0.23
C ILE A 48 5.93 -1.87 0.20
N ILE A 49 5.04 -0.91 0.41
CA ILE A 49 5.38 0.49 0.68
C ILE A 49 5.21 0.70 2.20
N PRO A 50 6.28 0.96 2.96
CA PRO A 50 6.15 1.25 4.38
C PRO A 50 5.35 2.54 4.57
N GLY A 51 4.54 2.58 5.64
CA GLY A 51 3.86 3.82 6.04
C GLY A 51 4.86 4.95 6.31
N PRO A 52 4.45 6.22 6.14
CA PRO A 52 5.30 7.36 6.39
C PRO A 52 5.86 7.33 7.81
N GLN A 53 7.18 7.46 7.93
CA GLN A 53 7.84 7.67 9.21
C GLN A 53 7.66 9.13 9.62
N LYS A 54 7.29 9.37 10.88
CA LYS A 54 7.22 10.73 11.41
C LYS A 54 8.63 11.33 11.38
N PRO A 55 8.85 12.50 10.75
CA PRO A 55 10.15 13.14 10.75
C PRO A 55 10.57 13.49 12.19
N ASN A 56 11.86 13.45 12.46
CA ASN A 56 12.40 13.92 13.73
C ASN A 56 12.21 15.43 13.89
N TYR A 57 12.24 15.92 15.13
CA TYR A 57 12.12 17.35 15.42
C TYR A 57 13.11 18.21 14.62
N ASN A 58 14.33 17.71 14.40
CA ASN A 58 15.39 18.39 13.65
C ASN A 58 15.24 18.29 12.12
N GLU A 59 14.30 17.47 11.63
CA GLU A 59 13.99 17.27 10.20
C GLU A 59 12.71 18.00 9.81
N MET A 60 11.98 18.55 10.78
CA MET A 60 10.86 19.44 10.52
C MET A 60 11.43 20.80 10.14
N ASP A 61 11.14 21.21 8.91
CA ASP A 61 11.74 22.37 8.27
C ASP A 61 11.72 23.64 9.15
N HIS A 62 12.81 24.39 9.11
CA HIS A 62 12.99 25.68 9.78
C HIS A 62 12.26 26.81 9.04
N PHE A 63 11.07 26.55 8.50
CA PHE A 63 10.23 27.60 7.93
C PHE A 63 9.56 28.37 9.08
N ILE A 64 10.32 29.33 9.61
CA ILE A 64 9.81 30.54 10.27
C ILE A 64 9.38 31.52 9.19
#